data_AF-A0A7V5UEI5-F1
#
_entry.id   AF-A0A7V5UEI5-F1
#
_cell.length_a   1.000
_cell.length_b   1.000
_cell.length_c   1.000
_cell.angle_alpha   90.00
_cell.angle_beta   90.00
_cell.angle_gamma   90.00
#
_symmetry.space_group_name_H-M   'P 1'
#
loop_
_entity.id
_entity.type
_entity.pdbx_description
1 polymer ?
#
loop_
_entity_poly.entity_id
_entity_poly.type
_entity_poly.pdbx_seq_one_letter_code
_entity_poly.pdbx_strand_id
1 'polypeptide(L)'
;MKIYLLLLGIAVAGWWGCGNPEKQEQANQPPQILEVRITPSIIVRNQSTTVYCRCTDPEQDALSYEWSAIFGSFFGSDSVVTWVAPDFKCEIYLKCTVSDAVGNTVSDSALVKVLADSLEG
;
A
#
# COMPACT_ATOMS: atom_id res chain seq x y z
N MET A 1 -25.59 38.12 -59.06
CA MET A 1 -24.39 38.93 -59.38
C MET A 1 -23.97 39.73 -58.15
N LYS A 2 -22.81 39.41 -57.56
CA LYS A 2 -21.99 40.29 -56.72
C LYS A 2 -20.53 39.87 -56.93
N ILE A 3 -19.63 40.85 -57.00
CA ILE A 3 -18.28 40.75 -57.61
C ILE A 3 -17.49 42.00 -57.18
N TYR A 4 -16.17 42.02 -56.97
CA TYR A 4 -15.17 40.98 -56.68
C TYR A 4 -14.54 41.29 -55.29
N LEU A 5 -13.65 40.43 -54.77
CA LEU A 5 -12.25 40.81 -54.52
C LEU A 5 -11.38 39.60 -54.12
N LEU A 6 -10.32 39.36 -54.90
CA LEU A 6 -9.23 38.45 -54.57
C LEU A 6 -8.27 39.15 -53.61
N LEU A 7 -8.00 38.53 -52.46
CA LEU A 7 -6.80 38.83 -51.67
C LEU A 7 -5.80 37.68 -51.84
N LEU A 8 -4.67 37.98 -52.46
CA LEU A 8 -3.50 37.12 -52.46
C LEU A 8 -2.80 37.26 -51.10
N GLY A 9 -2.79 36.17 -50.33
CA GLY A 9 -1.95 36.01 -49.14
C GLY A 9 -1.31 34.63 -49.18
N ILE A 10 0.02 34.57 -49.23
CA ILE A 10 0.81 33.32 -49.23
C ILE A 10 1.66 33.28 -47.96
N ALA A 11 1.89 32.06 -47.46
CA ALA A 11 2.63 31.69 -46.26
C ALA A 11 1.89 32.03 -44.94
N VAL A 12 1.92 31.16 -43.91
CA VAL A 12 2.97 30.18 -43.59
C VAL A 12 2.43 28.74 -43.54
N ALA A 13 3.17 27.80 -44.14
CA ALA A 13 2.98 26.38 -43.86
C ALA A 13 3.62 26.07 -42.49
N GLY A 14 2.80 25.98 -41.45
CA GLY A 14 3.27 25.76 -40.09
C GLY A 14 2.13 25.38 -39.15
N TRP A 15 2.15 24.12 -38.71
CA TRP A 15 1.28 23.47 -37.70
C TRP A 15 0.07 22.69 -38.24
N TRP A 16 0.41 21.54 -38.83
CA TRP A 16 -0.30 20.31 -38.50
C TRP A 16 -0.23 20.11 -36.98
N GLY A 17 -1.36 19.87 -36.30
CA GLY A 17 -1.35 19.68 -34.85
C GLY A 17 -2.63 19.97 -34.06
N CYS A 18 -3.80 20.13 -34.69
CA CYS A 18 -5.06 20.13 -33.94
C CYS A 18 -5.47 18.69 -33.58
N GLY A 19 -4.91 18.16 -32.49
CA GLY A 19 -5.38 16.92 -31.87
C GLY A 19 -4.29 15.99 -31.33
N ASN A 20 -3.96 16.15 -30.06
CA ASN A 20 -4.44 15.20 -29.05
C ASN A 20 -4.39 15.91 -27.67
N PRO A 21 -5.44 15.91 -26.83
CA PRO A 21 -5.23 16.01 -25.40
C PRO A 21 -4.54 14.71 -24.99
N GLU A 22 -3.20 14.72 -24.99
CA GLU A 22 -2.39 13.65 -24.45
C GLU A 22 -2.92 13.36 -23.04
N LYS A 23 -3.49 12.15 -22.85
CA LYS A 23 -3.99 11.69 -21.56
C LYS A 23 -2.79 11.77 -20.62
N GLN A 24 -2.75 12.81 -19.80
CA GLN A 24 -1.60 13.10 -18.98
C GLN A 24 -1.55 12.04 -17.87
N GLU A 25 -0.86 10.93 -18.15
CA GLU A 25 -0.66 9.86 -17.20
C GLU A 25 0.24 10.38 -16.10
N GLN A 26 -0.42 10.82 -15.02
CA GLN A 26 0.19 11.12 -13.74
C GLN A 26 1.00 9.88 -13.32
N ALA A 27 2.26 10.10 -12.96
CA ALA A 27 3.12 9.02 -12.49
C ALA A 27 2.54 8.45 -11.18
N ASN A 28 2.46 7.12 -11.10
CA ASN A 28 1.92 6.44 -9.91
C ASN A 28 2.73 6.77 -8.67
N GLN A 29 2.04 6.99 -7.54
CA GLN A 29 2.69 7.25 -6.26
C GLN A 29 2.74 5.96 -5.43
N PRO A 30 3.70 5.83 -4.49
CA PRO A 30 3.73 4.69 -3.60
C PRO A 30 2.53 4.73 -2.63
N PRO A 31 2.01 3.55 -2.22
CA PRO A 31 0.95 3.47 -1.23
C PRO A 31 1.41 3.97 0.15
N GLN A 32 0.46 4.38 0.98
CA GLN A 32 0.71 5.03 2.27
C GLN A 32 0.12 4.22 3.42
N ILE A 33 0.98 3.65 4.28
CA ILE A 33 0.54 3.04 5.53
C ILE A 33 0.18 4.14 6.53
N LEU A 34 -1.04 4.06 7.05
CA LEU A 34 -1.61 5.01 8.01
C LEU A 34 -1.63 4.46 9.45
N GLU A 35 -1.58 3.14 9.61
CA GLU A 35 -1.45 2.44 10.90
C GLU A 35 -1.11 0.96 10.68
N VAL A 36 -0.16 0.40 11.43
CA VAL A 36 -0.14 -1.03 11.78
C VAL A 36 -0.51 -1.18 13.25
N ARG A 37 -1.52 -2.00 13.57
CA ARG A 37 -1.96 -2.25 14.95
C ARG A 37 -2.07 -3.75 15.23
N ILE A 38 -1.71 -4.11 16.46
CA ILE A 38 -1.86 -5.45 17.02
C ILE A 38 -2.88 -5.39 18.15
N THR A 39 -3.81 -6.34 18.23
CA THR A 39 -4.85 -6.35 19.26
C THR A 39 -5.21 -7.79 19.64
N PRO A 40 -4.88 -8.23 20.88
CA PRO A 40 -4.08 -7.56 21.91
C PRO A 40 -2.56 -7.57 21.61
N SER A 41 -1.85 -6.48 21.94
CA SER A 41 -0.38 -6.35 21.76
C SER A 41 0.47 -7.04 22.85
N ILE A 42 -0.17 -7.59 23.88
CA ILE A 42 0.47 -8.45 24.89
C ILE A 42 -0.33 -9.75 24.96
N ILE A 43 0.33 -10.88 24.70
CA ILE A 43 -0.25 -12.22 24.76
C ILE A 43 0.67 -13.19 25.49
N VAL A 44 0.15 -14.37 25.81
CA VAL A 44 0.94 -15.50 26.30
C VAL A 44 1.46 -16.32 25.11
N ARG A 45 2.55 -17.06 25.29
CA ARG A 45 3.05 -18.07 24.34
C ARG A 45 1.94 -18.97 23.79
N ASN A 46 2.08 -19.42 22.54
CA ASN A 46 1.09 -20.21 21.80
C ASN A 46 -0.32 -19.59 21.62
N GLN A 47 -0.60 -18.40 22.18
CA GLN A 47 -1.84 -17.67 21.89
C GLN A 47 -1.75 -16.94 20.55
N SER A 48 -2.90 -16.49 20.06
CA SER A 48 -3.00 -15.67 18.86
C SER A 48 -3.39 -14.22 19.16
N THR A 49 -3.04 -13.32 18.25
CA THR A 49 -3.50 -11.93 18.22
C THR A 49 -3.93 -11.55 16.81
N THR A 50 -4.85 -10.60 16.68
CA THR A 50 -5.17 -9.98 15.41
C THR A 50 -4.15 -8.90 15.11
N VAL A 51 -3.68 -8.86 13.87
CA VAL A 51 -2.81 -7.80 13.33
C VAL A 51 -3.51 -7.20 12.13
N TYR A 52 -3.53 -5.87 12.03
CA TYR A 52 -4.04 -5.21 10.83
C TYR A 52 -3.13 -4.07 10.37
N CYS A 53 -3.13 -3.84 9.06
CA CYS A 53 -2.50 -2.71 8.40
C CYS A 53 -3.59 -1.89 7.69
N ARG A 54 -3.69 -0.60 8.01
CA ARG A 54 -4.53 0.36 7.29
C ARG A 54 -3.65 1.12 6.32
N CYS A 55 -3.80 0.82 5.03
CA CYS A 55 -3.05 1.44 3.94
C CYS A 55 -4.00 2.09 2.95
N THR A 56 -3.53 3.12 2.24
CA THR A 56 -4.28 3.81 1.17
C THR A 56 -3.37 4.11 -0.01
N ASP A 57 -3.89 3.98 -1.22
CA ASP A 57 -3.21 4.37 -2.45
C ASP A 57 -3.75 5.71 -2.98
N PRO A 58 -2.91 6.67 -3.43
CA PRO A 58 -3.38 7.96 -3.94
C PRO A 58 -4.16 7.86 -5.26
N GLU A 59 -3.76 6.93 -6.13
CA GLU A 59 -4.40 6.64 -7.41
C GLU A 59 -5.56 5.61 -7.27
N GLN A 60 -5.74 5.03 -6.08
CA GLN A 60 -6.70 3.98 -5.73
C GLN A 60 -6.40 2.62 -6.40
N ASP A 61 -5.12 2.34 -6.65
CA ASP A 61 -4.65 1.04 -7.11
C ASP A 61 -4.92 -0.09 -6.10
N ALA A 62 -5.00 -1.32 -6.61
CA ALA A 62 -5.18 -2.50 -5.79
C ALA A 62 -3.94 -2.80 -4.95
N LEU A 63 -4.13 -3.02 -3.64
CA LEU A 63 -3.06 -3.26 -2.68
C LEU A 63 -2.89 -4.75 -2.36
N SER A 64 -1.64 -5.21 -2.34
CA SER A 64 -1.24 -6.54 -1.88
C SER A 64 -0.46 -6.45 -0.57
N TYR A 65 -0.64 -7.44 0.32
CA TYR A 65 -0.11 -7.42 1.69
C TYR A 65 0.75 -8.66 1.97
N GLU A 66 1.97 -8.44 2.44
CA GLU A 66 2.87 -9.50 2.92
C GLU A 66 3.22 -9.30 4.39
N TRP A 67 3.16 -10.37 5.16
CA TRP A 67 3.40 -10.34 6.61
C TRP A 67 4.63 -11.15 6.98
N SER A 68 5.49 -10.59 7.84
CA SER A 68 6.75 -11.22 8.24
C SER A 68 7.12 -10.93 9.70
N ALA A 69 7.78 -11.91 10.32
CA ALA A 69 8.30 -11.86 11.68
C ALA A 69 9.45 -12.88 11.81
N ILE A 70 10.35 -12.66 12.78
CA ILE A 70 11.45 -13.60 13.10
C ILE A 70 10.91 -14.92 13.70
N PHE A 71 9.78 -14.86 14.43
CA PHE A 71 9.16 -15.99 15.12
C PHE A 71 7.63 -15.96 14.98
N GLY A 72 6.98 -17.08 15.34
CA GLY A 72 5.54 -17.26 15.22
C GLY A 72 5.09 -17.51 13.78
N SER A 73 3.77 -17.53 13.54
CA SER A 73 3.19 -17.83 12.23
C SER A 73 1.98 -16.94 11.94
N PHE A 74 1.86 -16.48 10.70
CA PHE A 74 0.70 -15.73 10.21
C PHE A 74 -0.33 -16.63 9.52
N PHE A 75 -1.60 -16.29 9.66
CA PHE A 75 -2.73 -16.90 8.97
C PHE A 75 -3.58 -15.80 8.33
N GLY A 76 -3.79 -15.92 7.01
CA GLY A 76 -4.32 -14.84 6.15
C GLY A 76 -3.21 -14.15 5.35
N SER A 77 -3.62 -13.32 4.38
CA SER A 77 -2.73 -12.66 3.41
C SER A 77 -3.26 -11.30 2.93
N ASP A 78 -4.08 -10.65 3.75
CA ASP A 78 -4.74 -9.37 3.46
C ASP A 78 -4.27 -8.32 4.50
N SER A 79 -4.84 -7.13 4.43
CA SER A 79 -4.82 -6.06 5.42
C SER A 79 -5.09 -6.50 6.87
N VAL A 80 -5.75 -7.64 7.10
CA VAL A 80 -5.99 -8.24 8.42
C VAL A 80 -5.53 -9.70 8.44
N VAL A 81 -4.73 -10.07 9.44
CA VAL A 81 -4.24 -11.43 9.66
C VAL A 81 -4.28 -11.83 11.13
N THR A 82 -4.22 -13.12 11.40
CA THR A 82 -3.97 -13.66 12.74
C THR A 82 -2.51 -14.04 12.85
N TRP A 83 -1.82 -13.60 13.91
CA TRP A 83 -0.47 -14.08 14.25
C TRP A 83 -0.53 -14.97 15.48
N VAL A 84 0.11 -16.14 15.42
CA VAL A 84 0.26 -17.08 16.53
C VAL A 84 1.67 -16.95 17.11
N ALA A 85 1.77 -16.73 18.41
CA ALA A 85 3.02 -16.60 19.12
C ALA A 85 3.82 -17.92 19.20
N PRO A 86 5.15 -17.87 19.27
CA PRO A 86 5.98 -19.03 19.60
C PRO A 86 5.70 -19.55 21.02
N ASP A 87 6.28 -20.70 21.37
CA ASP A 87 6.16 -21.38 22.66
C ASP A 87 7.07 -20.80 23.77
N PHE A 88 7.77 -19.71 23.48
CA PHE A 88 8.67 -19.01 24.39
C PHE A 88 8.39 -17.50 24.50
N LYS A 89 8.80 -16.92 25.63
CA LYS A 89 8.72 -15.48 25.91
C LYS A 89 9.60 -14.68 24.95
N CYS A 90 9.04 -13.70 24.26
CA CYS A 90 9.79 -12.79 23.39
C CYS A 90 9.12 -11.40 23.30
N GLU A 91 9.81 -10.47 22.66
CA GLU A 91 9.28 -9.16 22.28
C GLU A 91 9.75 -8.91 20.84
N ILE A 92 8.80 -8.73 19.91
CA ILE A 92 9.05 -8.87 18.48
C ILE A 92 8.18 -7.92 17.66
N TYR A 93 8.76 -7.37 16.58
CA TYR A 93 8.02 -6.59 15.61
C TYR A 93 7.37 -7.50 14.57
N LEU A 94 6.06 -7.32 14.35
CA LEU A 94 5.32 -7.91 13.25
C LEU A 94 5.30 -6.88 12.12
N LYS A 95 5.94 -7.21 10.99
CA LYS A 95 6.11 -6.32 9.84
C LYS A 95 5.04 -6.59 8.79
N CYS A 96 4.40 -5.52 8.31
CA CYS A 96 3.64 -5.53 7.07
C CYS A 96 4.48 -4.89 5.95
N THR A 97 4.53 -5.53 4.79
CA THR A 97 4.93 -4.91 3.52
C THR A 97 3.68 -4.76 2.67
N VAL A 98 3.44 -3.59 2.10
CA VAL A 98 2.30 -3.34 1.20
C VAL A 98 2.82 -2.90 -0.16
N SER A 99 2.27 -3.46 -1.23
CA SER A 99 2.59 -3.09 -2.61
C SER A 99 1.36 -2.69 -3.42
N ASP A 100 1.53 -1.76 -4.35
CA ASP A 100 0.50 -1.39 -5.34
C ASP A 100 0.54 -2.29 -6.59
N ALA A 101 -0.26 -1.95 -7.61
CA ALA A 101 -0.36 -2.72 -8.85
C ALA A 101 0.84 -2.54 -9.81
N VAL A 102 1.66 -1.49 -9.61
CA VAL A 102 2.86 -1.22 -10.43
C VAL A 102 4.17 -1.66 -9.76
N GLY A 103 4.11 -2.10 -8.50
CA GLY A 103 5.22 -2.66 -7.74
C GLY A 103 5.95 -1.67 -6.84
N ASN A 104 5.41 -0.48 -6.57
CA ASN A 104 5.94 0.33 -5.46
C ASN A 104 5.64 -0.40 -4.14
N THR A 105 6.53 -0.26 -3.16
CA THR A 105 6.40 -0.93 -1.86
C THR A 105 6.63 0.03 -0.70
N VAL A 106 5.86 -0.15 0.36
CA VAL A 106 6.10 0.46 1.68
C VAL A 106 6.06 -0.59 2.77
N SER A 107 6.53 -0.24 3.96
CA SER A 107 6.55 -1.13 5.11
C SER A 107 6.44 -0.39 6.42
N ASP A 108 5.77 -1.01 7.37
CA ASP A 108 5.69 -0.56 8.77
C ASP A 108 5.55 -1.80 9.69
N SER A 109 5.70 -1.60 11.00
CA SER A 109 5.67 -2.70 11.96
C SER A 109 5.17 -2.27 13.33
N ALA A 110 4.48 -3.18 14.01
CA ALA A 110 4.04 -3.00 15.39
C ALA A 110 4.66 -4.04 16.33
N LEU A 111 4.85 -3.65 17.59
CA LEU A 111 5.48 -4.49 18.61
C LEU A 111 4.44 -5.37 19.31
N VAL A 112 4.71 -6.68 19.40
CA VAL A 112 3.98 -7.62 20.27
C VAL A 112 4.90 -8.18 21.35
N LYS A 113 4.36 -8.32 22.56
CA LYS A 113 5.04 -8.91 23.71
C LYS A 113 4.41 -10.27 24.04
N VAL A 114 5.22 -11.32 24.01
CA VAL A 114 4.82 -12.69 24.35
C VAL A 114 5.33 -13.02 25.75
N LEU A 115 4.42 -13.40 26.64
CA LEU A 115 4.69 -13.77 28.03
C LEU A 115 4.88 -15.28 28.18
N ALA A 116 5.65 -15.68 29.21
CA ALA A 116 6.03 -17.08 29.44
C ALA A 116 4.84 -17.95 29.86
N ASP A 117 3.94 -17.43 30.69
CA ASP A 117 2.56 -17.87 30.97
C ASP A 117 1.88 -16.72 31.75
N SER A 118 0.55 -16.75 31.94
CA SER A 118 -0.08 -15.89 32.95
C SER A 118 0.35 -16.38 34.33
N LEU A 119 0.91 -15.48 35.14
CA LEU A 119 1.49 -15.81 36.46
C LEU A 119 0.56 -16.73 37.27
N GLU A 120 1.08 -17.88 37.69
CA GLU A 120 0.53 -18.55 38.87
C GLU A 120 0.67 -17.59 40.06
N GLY A 121 -0.40 -17.47 40.84
CA GLY A 121 -0.47 -16.63 42.04
C GLY A 121 -0.11 -17.40 43.30
#